data_AF-A0A3P8XUR8-F1
#
_entry.id   AF-A0A3P8XUR8-F1
#
_cell.length_a   1.000
_cell.length_b   1.000
_cell.length_c   1.000
_cell.angle_alpha   90.00
_cell.angle_beta   90.00
_cell.angle_gamma   90.00
#
_symmetry.space_group_name_H-M   'P 1'
#
loop_
_entity.id
_entity.type
_entity.pdbx_description
1 polymer ?
#
loop_
_entity_poly.entity_id
_entity_poly.type
_entity_poly.pdbx_seq_one_letter_code
_entity_poly.pdbx_strand_id
1 'polypeptide(L)'
;MSVVGSSLSGEQERKLLSLFNNVRLHLLYKASVHGYMHQAFHNRCDGQGPTILVAYNKTGFIFGGYISKDYAGSRIEIHDDQAFLYSITNQRDKPLCVFSSNGRYGFIDGDYGLNVGVLWFLNNNTATVQQLPGNSYIFEPEEMHGNDLQLTECEVYRVEQRGDILEKPWRNINWEGFSTKQRLMDYIQNYKPEVNSVVQARVLLVGPVGAGKSSFFNSINSVFKGHVTGPANSGSAGTSLTTQFRTYNIKAGQDRSALPLVLCDTMGLEEGLGAGLDIDDITSVLKGHIQDRYQFNPSTSIQSDSSFFCKSPSLKDRIHCVVYVLDACKISLISAKMVDKFTAIRKIVNKQGVPLLVLLTKVDEACPLVKEDLTNIYISHYIEKMIREMLRYTDDYFDDLYQAGDQRPETPDS
;
A
#
# COMPACT_ATOMS: atom_id res chain seq x y z
N MET A 1 2.46 -43.65 -2.74
CA MET A 1 3.39 -42.71 -3.39
C MET A 1 3.98 -41.83 -2.31
N SER A 2 5.30 -41.81 -2.15
CA SER A 2 5.97 -40.90 -1.22
C SER A 2 5.70 -39.46 -1.65
N VAL A 3 5.18 -38.63 -0.75
CA VAL A 3 4.99 -37.20 -1.00
C VAL A 3 6.37 -36.60 -1.26
N VAL A 4 6.56 -35.97 -2.43
CA VAL A 4 7.81 -35.29 -2.76
C VAL A 4 7.95 -34.09 -1.82
N GLY A 5 8.97 -34.12 -0.97
CA GLY A 5 9.23 -33.08 0.02
C GLY A 5 10.16 -31.97 -0.50
N SER A 6 9.90 -30.75 -0.05
CA SER A 6 10.77 -29.58 -0.24
C SER A 6 12.12 -29.78 0.46
N SER A 7 13.19 -29.25 -0.14
CA SER A 7 14.53 -29.12 0.47
C SER A 7 14.68 -27.86 1.33
N LEU A 8 13.69 -26.95 1.34
CA LEU A 8 13.71 -25.76 2.17
C LEU A 8 13.61 -26.15 3.65
N SER A 9 14.51 -25.60 4.47
CA SER A 9 14.29 -25.55 5.91
C SER A 9 13.17 -24.55 6.25
N GLY A 10 12.56 -24.68 7.42
CA GLY A 10 11.50 -23.75 7.85
C GLY A 10 11.96 -22.29 8.03
N GLU A 11 13.26 -22.03 8.17
CA GLU A 11 13.81 -20.67 8.15
C GLU A 11 14.00 -20.17 6.72
N GLN A 12 14.51 -21.02 5.82
CA GLN A 12 14.71 -20.70 4.42
C GLN A 12 13.37 -20.44 3.72
N GLU A 13 12.36 -21.26 4.01
CA GLU A 13 10.99 -21.05 3.53
C GLU A 13 10.43 -19.71 4.03
N ARG A 14 10.66 -19.34 5.30
CA ARG A 14 10.26 -18.03 5.82
C ARG A 14 10.95 -16.86 5.11
N LYS A 15 12.26 -16.96 4.86
CA LYS A 15 13.02 -15.94 4.10
C LYS A 15 12.53 -15.86 2.66
N LEU A 16 12.24 -17.00 2.02
CA LEU A 16 11.69 -17.06 0.66
C LEU A 16 10.28 -16.45 0.59
N LEU A 17 9.40 -16.78 1.53
CA LEU A 17 8.07 -16.21 1.62
C LEU A 17 8.10 -14.70 1.90
N SER A 18 9.14 -14.18 2.56
CA SER A 18 9.30 -12.73 2.81
C SER A 18 9.57 -11.91 1.55
N LEU A 19 9.96 -12.55 0.43
CA LEU A 19 10.04 -11.93 -0.89
C LEU A 19 8.67 -11.58 -1.45
N PHE A 20 7.65 -12.24 -0.93
CA PHE A 20 6.27 -12.10 -1.34
C PHE A 20 5.45 -11.50 -0.20
N ASN A 21 4.23 -11.11 -0.53
CA ASN A 21 3.28 -10.68 0.49
C ASN A 21 2.68 -11.88 1.22
N ASN A 22 1.71 -12.53 0.59
CA ASN A 22 0.97 -13.64 1.20
C ASN A 22 0.72 -14.70 0.13
N VAL A 23 1.63 -15.67 0.05
CA VAL A 23 1.61 -16.71 -0.98
C VAL A 23 1.77 -18.08 -0.33
N ARG A 24 1.21 -19.09 -0.99
CA ARG A 24 1.49 -20.50 -0.75
C ARG A 24 2.44 -20.94 -1.84
N LEU A 25 3.49 -21.63 -1.44
CA LEU A 25 4.35 -22.31 -2.38
C LEU A 25 3.87 -23.75 -2.54
N HIS A 26 3.63 -24.16 -3.78
CA HIS A 26 3.31 -25.54 -4.13
C HIS A 26 4.45 -26.11 -4.95
N LEU A 27 5.17 -27.10 -4.41
CA LEU A 27 6.27 -27.75 -5.11
C LEU A 27 5.74 -28.44 -6.38
N LEU A 28 6.17 -27.96 -7.54
CA LEU A 28 5.82 -28.53 -8.86
C LEU A 28 6.89 -29.50 -9.34
N TYR A 29 8.14 -29.11 -9.16
CA TYR A 29 9.31 -29.79 -9.70
C TYR A 29 10.46 -29.79 -8.70
N LYS A 30 11.25 -30.86 -8.73
CA LYS A 30 12.43 -31.12 -7.89
C LYS A 30 13.37 -31.99 -8.72
N ALA A 31 14.56 -31.49 -9.04
CA ALA A 31 15.43 -32.09 -10.03
C ALA A 31 15.91 -33.50 -9.63
N SER A 32 16.25 -33.70 -8.36
CA SER A 32 16.66 -35.02 -7.83
C SER A 32 15.59 -36.12 -7.95
N VAL A 33 14.31 -35.74 -8.03
CA VAL A 33 13.17 -36.66 -8.12
C VAL A 33 12.65 -36.80 -9.54
N HIS A 34 12.54 -35.69 -10.25
CA HIS A 34 11.91 -35.62 -11.56
C HIS A 34 12.91 -35.69 -12.73
N GLY A 35 14.21 -35.66 -12.43
CA GLY A 35 15.29 -35.71 -13.41
C GLY A 35 15.66 -34.33 -13.94
N TYR A 36 16.90 -34.20 -14.41
CA TYR A 36 17.52 -32.93 -14.83
C TYR A 36 17.20 -32.50 -16.26
N MET A 37 16.35 -33.25 -16.97
CA MET A 37 15.99 -32.92 -18.35
C MET A 37 14.95 -31.79 -18.40
N HIS A 38 15.16 -30.80 -19.27
CA HIS A 38 14.21 -29.69 -19.49
C HIS A 38 12.78 -30.17 -19.80
N GLN A 39 12.59 -31.29 -20.51
CA GLN A 39 11.27 -31.88 -20.75
C GLN A 39 10.52 -32.22 -19.45
N ALA A 40 11.22 -32.70 -18.41
CA ALA A 40 10.59 -33.04 -17.14
C ALA A 40 10.09 -31.79 -16.40
N PHE A 41 10.75 -30.66 -16.60
CA PHE A 41 10.32 -29.36 -16.11
C PHE A 41 9.10 -28.85 -16.88
N HIS A 42 9.17 -28.78 -18.21
CA HIS A 42 8.08 -28.26 -19.05
C HIS A 42 6.78 -29.04 -18.82
N ASN A 43 6.88 -30.37 -18.73
CA ASN A 43 5.72 -31.23 -18.43
C ASN A 43 5.03 -30.95 -17.08
N ARG A 44 5.68 -30.22 -16.17
CA ARG A 44 5.19 -29.97 -14.81
C ARG A 44 4.92 -28.50 -14.52
N CYS A 45 5.67 -27.59 -15.14
CA CYS A 45 5.67 -26.18 -14.82
C CYS A 45 4.97 -25.31 -15.88
N ASP A 46 4.85 -25.79 -17.12
CA ASP A 46 4.17 -25.04 -18.17
C ASP A 46 2.68 -24.86 -17.82
N GLY A 47 2.18 -23.63 -18.02
CA GLY A 47 0.79 -23.25 -17.71
C GLY A 47 0.38 -23.32 -16.23
N GLN A 48 1.33 -23.33 -15.29
CA GLN A 48 1.04 -23.37 -13.85
C GLN A 48 0.80 -21.98 -13.21
N GLY A 49 0.91 -20.89 -13.96
CA GLY A 49 0.84 -19.53 -13.44
C GLY A 49 2.20 -19.01 -12.94
N PRO A 50 2.18 -18.01 -12.05
CA PRO A 50 3.38 -17.47 -11.42
C PRO A 50 4.20 -18.56 -10.71
N THR A 51 5.51 -18.53 -10.92
CA THR A 51 6.43 -19.54 -10.36
C THR A 51 7.67 -18.89 -9.76
N ILE A 52 8.23 -19.55 -8.75
CA ILE A 52 9.54 -19.23 -8.20
C ILE A 52 10.46 -20.44 -8.30
N LEU A 53 11.63 -20.20 -8.89
CA LEU A 53 12.71 -21.16 -9.01
C LEU A 53 13.64 -21.04 -7.82
N VAL A 54 13.98 -22.17 -7.20
CA VAL A 54 14.84 -22.25 -6.01
C VAL A 54 16.01 -23.19 -6.28
N ALA A 55 17.22 -22.64 -6.37
CA ALA A 55 18.45 -23.39 -6.57
C ALA A 55 19.33 -23.36 -5.31
N TYR A 56 19.99 -24.48 -5.02
CA TYR A 56 20.80 -24.69 -3.83
C TYR A 56 22.22 -25.03 -4.25
N ASN A 57 23.24 -24.47 -3.59
CA ASN A 57 24.65 -24.83 -3.82
C ASN A 57 25.38 -25.26 -2.55
N LYS A 58 26.65 -25.68 -2.67
CA LYS A 58 27.43 -26.19 -1.53
C LYS A 58 27.97 -25.09 -0.63
N THR A 59 28.07 -23.86 -1.13
CA THR A 59 28.50 -22.69 -0.36
C THR A 59 27.40 -22.13 0.55
N GLY A 60 26.19 -22.70 0.50
CA GLY A 60 25.08 -22.36 1.40
C GLY A 60 24.18 -21.24 0.89
N PHE A 61 24.26 -20.91 -0.40
CA PHE A 61 23.35 -19.98 -1.04
C PHE A 61 22.11 -20.71 -1.55
N ILE A 62 20.97 -20.04 -1.36
CA ILE A 62 19.71 -20.34 -2.04
C ILE A 62 19.38 -19.16 -2.93
N PHE A 63 19.32 -19.38 -4.23
CA PHE A 63 19.14 -18.31 -5.20
C PHE A 63 18.25 -18.77 -6.34
N GLY A 64 17.74 -17.82 -7.10
CA GLY A 64 16.80 -18.13 -8.15
C GLY A 64 16.10 -16.90 -8.66
N GLY A 65 14.90 -17.10 -9.19
CA GLY A 65 14.09 -16.02 -9.69
C GLY A 65 12.61 -16.32 -9.69
N TYR A 66 11.83 -15.25 -9.61
CA TYR A 66 10.39 -15.27 -9.73
C TYR A 66 9.97 -14.72 -11.09
N ILE A 67 8.95 -15.34 -11.67
CA ILE A 67 8.24 -14.84 -12.84
C ILE A 67 6.73 -14.82 -12.56
N SER A 68 6.05 -13.80 -13.05
CA SER A 68 4.60 -13.64 -12.97
C SER A 68 3.86 -14.21 -14.18
N LYS A 69 4.57 -14.45 -15.29
CA LYS A 69 4.03 -15.02 -16.53
C LYS A 69 4.23 -16.54 -16.58
N ASP A 70 3.43 -17.19 -17.41
CA ASP A 70 3.51 -18.63 -17.65
C ASP A 70 4.74 -19.01 -18.48
N TYR A 71 5.33 -20.16 -18.15
CA TYR A 71 6.15 -20.90 -19.12
C TYR A 71 5.23 -21.53 -20.18
N ALA A 72 5.57 -21.36 -21.46
CA ALA A 72 4.77 -21.83 -22.58
C ALA A 72 5.60 -22.45 -23.73
N GLY A 73 6.93 -22.52 -23.61
CA GLY A 73 7.83 -23.03 -24.66
C GLY A 73 7.79 -22.21 -25.95
N SER A 74 7.45 -20.92 -25.85
CA SER A 74 7.06 -20.05 -26.97
C SER A 74 8.23 -19.48 -27.80
N ARG A 75 9.49 -19.72 -27.39
CA ARG A 75 10.75 -19.27 -28.01
C ARG A 75 10.88 -17.76 -28.17
N ILE A 76 10.26 -16.99 -27.28
CA ILE A 76 10.30 -15.52 -27.30
C ILE A 76 10.82 -14.95 -25.98
N GLU A 77 11.31 -13.71 -26.05
CA GLU A 77 11.66 -12.92 -24.88
C GLU A 77 10.37 -12.35 -24.26
N ILE A 78 10.12 -12.63 -22.98
CA ILE A 78 8.88 -12.24 -22.31
C ILE A 78 9.12 -11.01 -21.44
N HIS A 79 8.34 -9.96 -21.67
CA HIS A 79 8.34 -8.79 -20.81
C HIS A 79 7.53 -9.08 -19.54
N ASP A 80 8.23 -9.09 -18.40
CA ASP A 80 7.65 -9.32 -17.09
C ASP A 80 8.20 -8.26 -16.12
N ASP A 81 7.39 -7.25 -15.86
CA ASP A 81 7.69 -6.12 -14.97
C ASP A 81 7.71 -6.52 -13.48
N GLN A 82 7.21 -7.71 -13.17
CA GLN A 82 7.17 -8.27 -11.82
C GLN A 82 8.27 -9.31 -11.59
N ALA A 83 9.06 -9.65 -12.62
CA ALA A 83 10.14 -10.62 -12.49
C ALA A 83 11.33 -10.05 -11.69
N PHE A 84 11.92 -10.90 -10.85
CA PHE A 84 13.10 -10.55 -10.06
C PHE A 84 13.97 -11.77 -9.79
N LEU A 85 15.26 -11.52 -9.62
CA LEU A 85 16.21 -12.49 -9.06
C LEU A 85 16.34 -12.28 -7.55
N TYR A 86 16.66 -13.34 -6.83
CA TYR A 86 16.87 -13.26 -5.40
C TYR A 86 18.00 -14.17 -4.90
N SER A 87 18.50 -13.86 -3.71
CA SER A 87 19.48 -14.69 -2.99
C SER A 87 19.28 -14.66 -1.48
N ILE A 88 19.38 -15.83 -0.85
CA ILE A 88 19.27 -16.09 0.58
C ILE A 88 20.55 -16.80 1.02
N THR A 89 21.14 -16.35 2.12
CA THR A 89 22.33 -16.95 2.74
C THR A 89 22.28 -16.74 4.26
N ASN A 90 23.02 -17.54 5.01
CA ASN A 90 23.15 -17.38 6.47
C ASN A 90 23.97 -16.13 6.84
N GLN A 91 24.69 -15.55 5.89
CA GLN A 91 25.48 -14.34 6.10
C GLN A 91 24.63 -13.05 6.08
N ARG A 92 23.34 -13.15 5.69
CA ARG A 92 22.43 -12.01 5.56
C ARG A 92 21.08 -12.28 6.22
N ASP A 93 20.59 -11.29 6.96
CA ASP A 93 19.27 -11.36 7.59
C ASP A 93 18.14 -11.21 6.56
N LYS A 94 18.30 -10.28 5.62
CA LYS A 94 17.32 -10.01 4.56
C LYS A 94 17.78 -10.65 3.23
N PRO A 95 16.85 -11.23 2.46
CA PRO A 95 17.15 -11.66 1.10
C PRO A 95 17.62 -10.48 0.23
N LEU A 96 18.56 -10.76 -0.67
CA LEU A 96 18.88 -9.86 -1.77
C LEU A 96 17.81 -10.02 -2.85
N CYS A 97 17.32 -8.90 -3.40
CA CYS A 97 16.41 -8.88 -4.55
C CYS A 97 16.98 -7.98 -5.64
N VAL A 98 16.94 -8.45 -6.89
CA VAL A 98 17.44 -7.72 -8.06
C VAL A 98 16.34 -7.72 -9.12
N PHE A 99 15.83 -6.54 -9.42
CA PHE A 99 14.79 -6.34 -10.43
C PHE A 99 15.42 -6.08 -11.80
N SER A 100 14.64 -6.33 -12.85
CA SER A 100 15.07 -6.02 -14.22
C SER A 100 15.27 -4.51 -14.39
N SER A 101 16.29 -4.12 -15.15
CA SER A 101 16.51 -2.73 -15.54
C SER A 101 15.44 -2.26 -16.53
N ASN A 102 15.02 -0.98 -16.43
CA ASN A 102 13.90 -0.41 -17.19
C ASN A 102 13.96 -0.76 -18.69
N GLY A 103 12.91 -1.44 -19.18
CA GLY A 103 12.68 -1.73 -20.60
C GLY A 103 13.26 -3.04 -21.13
N ARG A 104 13.69 -3.97 -20.28
CA ARG A 104 14.24 -5.29 -20.67
C ARG A 104 13.40 -6.47 -20.20
N TYR A 105 13.43 -7.56 -20.96
CA TYR A 105 12.65 -8.77 -20.74
C TYR A 105 12.97 -9.46 -19.39
N GLY A 106 11.95 -10.05 -18.78
CA GLY A 106 12.06 -10.74 -17.50
C GLY A 106 12.73 -12.11 -17.61
N PHE A 107 12.43 -12.86 -18.68
CA PHE A 107 13.03 -14.17 -19.01
C PHE A 107 12.83 -14.50 -20.51
N ILE A 108 13.47 -15.59 -20.98
CA ILE A 108 13.35 -16.08 -22.36
C ILE A 108 12.71 -17.46 -22.33
N ASP A 109 11.50 -17.59 -22.85
CA ASP A 109 10.76 -18.85 -22.82
C ASP A 109 11.28 -19.80 -23.93
N GLY A 110 12.41 -20.47 -23.71
CA GLY A 110 13.07 -21.34 -24.71
C GLY A 110 12.79 -22.85 -24.51
N ASP A 111 13.14 -23.67 -25.51
CA ASP A 111 12.95 -25.14 -25.44
C ASP A 111 13.86 -25.85 -24.41
N TYR A 112 14.92 -25.18 -23.96
CA TYR A 112 16.08 -25.82 -23.33
C TYR A 112 16.20 -25.53 -21.82
N GLY A 113 15.14 -25.03 -21.17
CA GLY A 113 14.99 -25.12 -19.72
C GLY A 113 14.96 -23.81 -18.94
N LEU A 114 14.78 -24.00 -17.63
CA LEU A 114 14.50 -23.00 -16.60
C LEU A 114 15.44 -21.80 -16.68
N ASN A 115 14.92 -20.65 -17.04
CA ASN A 115 15.66 -19.40 -16.91
C ASN A 115 14.85 -18.33 -16.21
N VAL A 116 15.59 -17.44 -15.55
CA VAL A 116 15.09 -16.15 -15.12
C VAL A 116 16.17 -15.13 -15.44
N GLY A 117 15.88 -14.22 -16.37
CA GLY A 117 16.83 -13.22 -16.82
C GLY A 117 18.14 -13.80 -17.38
N VAL A 118 19.24 -13.51 -16.68
CA VAL A 118 20.61 -13.91 -17.06
C VAL A 118 21.04 -15.25 -16.46
N LEU A 119 20.21 -15.88 -15.61
CA LEU A 119 20.53 -17.16 -14.99
C LEU A 119 19.76 -18.28 -15.67
N TRP A 120 20.50 -19.25 -16.19
CA TRP A 120 19.95 -20.44 -16.82
C TRP A 120 20.27 -21.67 -15.98
N PHE A 121 19.24 -22.25 -15.39
CA PHE A 121 19.32 -23.38 -14.48
C PHE A 121 19.22 -24.70 -15.23
N LEU A 122 19.90 -25.69 -14.67
CA LEU A 122 19.99 -27.06 -15.21
C LEU A 122 20.60 -27.14 -16.61
N ASN A 123 21.61 -26.30 -16.87
CA ASN A 123 22.22 -26.20 -18.18
C ASN A 123 22.80 -27.55 -18.65
N ASN A 124 22.65 -27.85 -19.94
CA ASN A 124 23.01 -29.13 -20.55
C ASN A 124 22.41 -30.37 -19.84
N ASN A 125 21.25 -30.22 -19.20
CA ASN A 125 20.60 -31.25 -18.38
C ASN A 125 21.49 -31.74 -17.21
N THR A 126 22.31 -30.84 -16.65
CA THR A 126 23.18 -31.12 -15.49
C THR A 126 22.78 -30.27 -14.29
N ALA A 127 23.25 -30.60 -13.09
CA ALA A 127 23.02 -29.80 -11.89
C ALA A 127 23.89 -28.52 -11.87
N THR A 128 23.85 -27.72 -12.93
CA THR A 128 24.66 -26.49 -13.08
C THR A 128 23.82 -25.31 -13.53
N VAL A 129 24.28 -24.12 -13.16
CA VAL A 129 23.73 -22.85 -13.65
C VAL A 129 24.71 -22.24 -14.64
N GLN A 130 24.22 -21.71 -15.75
CA GLN A 130 24.99 -20.87 -16.65
C GLN A 130 24.51 -19.42 -16.51
N GLN A 131 25.45 -18.52 -16.25
CA GLN A 131 25.19 -17.09 -16.36
C GLN A 131 25.40 -16.65 -17.81
N LEU A 132 24.36 -16.12 -18.44
CA LEU A 132 24.40 -15.63 -19.81
C LEU A 132 24.89 -14.17 -19.85
N PRO A 133 25.63 -13.78 -20.90
CA PRO A 133 25.98 -12.38 -21.11
C PRO A 133 24.73 -11.54 -21.39
N GLY A 134 24.51 -10.49 -20.60
CA GLY A 134 23.39 -9.57 -20.72
C GLY A 134 23.26 -8.69 -19.48
N ASN A 135 22.58 -7.53 -19.58
CA ASN A 135 22.45 -6.59 -18.45
C ASN A 135 20.99 -6.40 -18.00
N SER A 136 20.09 -7.37 -18.27
CA SER A 136 18.70 -7.26 -17.80
C SER A 136 18.66 -7.21 -16.27
N TYR A 137 19.55 -7.95 -15.60
CA TYR A 137 19.75 -7.92 -14.15
C TYR A 137 21.21 -7.64 -13.85
N ILE A 138 21.48 -6.72 -12.92
CA ILE A 138 22.84 -6.33 -12.52
C ILE A 138 23.04 -6.74 -11.06
N PHE A 139 24.00 -7.62 -10.82
CA PHE A 139 24.36 -8.10 -9.48
C PHE A 139 25.81 -8.60 -9.44
N GLU A 140 26.39 -8.62 -8.26
CA GLU A 140 27.70 -9.22 -8.01
C GLU A 140 27.57 -10.75 -7.87
N PRO A 141 28.27 -11.57 -8.68
CA PRO A 141 28.14 -13.04 -8.64
C PRO A 141 28.46 -13.66 -7.27
N GLU A 142 29.43 -13.09 -6.55
CA GLU A 142 29.77 -13.49 -5.18
C GLU A 142 28.59 -13.28 -4.22
N GLU A 143 27.87 -12.16 -4.35
CA GLU A 143 26.72 -11.85 -3.52
C GLU A 143 25.45 -12.64 -3.90
N MET A 144 25.30 -13.03 -5.17
CA MET A 144 24.12 -13.75 -5.64
C MET A 144 24.22 -15.25 -5.32
N HIS A 145 25.35 -15.87 -5.60
CA HIS A 145 25.51 -17.34 -5.51
C HIS A 145 26.90 -17.77 -5.02
N GLY A 146 27.68 -16.87 -4.39
CA GLY A 146 28.96 -17.22 -3.79
C GLY A 146 30.01 -17.71 -4.79
N ASN A 147 29.92 -17.27 -6.05
CA ASN A 147 30.72 -17.79 -7.18
C ASN A 147 30.61 -19.32 -7.40
N ASP A 148 29.58 -19.97 -6.85
CA ASP A 148 29.33 -21.41 -6.99
C ASP A 148 28.03 -21.66 -7.77
N LEU A 149 28.21 -22.02 -9.04
CA LEU A 149 27.13 -22.35 -9.98
C LEU A 149 26.84 -23.87 -10.02
N GLN A 150 27.49 -24.67 -9.17
CA GLN A 150 27.20 -26.10 -9.03
C GLN A 150 26.05 -26.30 -8.03
N LEU A 151 24.99 -26.97 -8.48
CA LEU A 151 23.79 -27.15 -7.69
C LEU A 151 23.82 -28.47 -6.91
N THR A 152 23.38 -28.41 -5.65
CA THR A 152 23.03 -29.59 -4.87
C THR A 152 21.58 -29.98 -5.08
N GLU A 153 20.71 -29.02 -5.41
CA GLU A 153 19.30 -29.25 -5.73
C GLU A 153 18.74 -28.09 -6.57
N CYS A 154 17.65 -28.35 -7.31
CA CYS A 154 16.85 -27.33 -7.97
C CYS A 154 15.37 -27.68 -7.85
N GLU A 155 14.57 -26.72 -7.39
CA GLU A 155 13.14 -26.85 -7.17
C GLU A 155 12.39 -25.72 -7.86
N VAL A 156 11.13 -25.99 -8.23
CA VAL A 156 10.22 -24.96 -8.75
C VAL A 156 8.92 -25.07 -8.01
N TYR A 157 8.45 -23.92 -7.54
CA TYR A 157 7.20 -23.78 -6.82
C TYR A 157 6.23 -22.94 -7.63
N ARG A 158 4.98 -23.39 -7.72
CA ARG A 158 3.87 -22.48 -8.05
C ARG A 158 3.70 -21.52 -6.90
N VAL A 159 3.66 -20.24 -7.24
CA VAL A 159 3.34 -19.17 -6.31
C VAL A 159 1.84 -18.93 -6.41
N GLU A 160 1.11 -19.60 -5.52
CA GLU A 160 -0.34 -19.42 -5.41
C GLU A 160 -0.58 -18.34 -4.37
N GLN A 161 -1.31 -17.28 -4.69
CA GLN A 161 -1.65 -16.29 -3.67
C GLN A 161 -2.50 -16.95 -2.59
N ARG A 162 -2.02 -16.94 -1.33
CA ARG A 162 -2.83 -17.43 -0.21
C ARG A 162 -3.88 -16.38 0.07
N GLY A 163 -5.14 -16.79 -0.02
CA GLY A 163 -6.18 -16.30 0.88
C GLY A 163 -6.27 -14.79 0.94
N ASP A 164 -6.83 -14.21 -0.10
CA ASP A 164 -7.30 -12.83 -0.09
C ASP A 164 -8.37 -12.58 0.97
N ILE A 165 -8.87 -13.61 1.66
CA ILE A 165 -9.99 -13.53 2.59
C ILE A 165 -9.57 -14.10 3.95
N LEU A 166 -9.65 -13.27 4.98
CA LEU A 166 -9.56 -13.69 6.37
C LEU A 166 -10.79 -14.49 6.76
N GLU A 167 -10.61 -15.48 7.65
CA GLU A 167 -11.71 -16.27 8.20
C GLU A 167 -12.76 -15.42 8.93
N LYS A 168 -12.34 -14.27 9.49
CA LYS A 168 -13.20 -13.28 10.14
C LYS A 168 -12.81 -11.88 9.69
N PRO A 169 -13.78 -10.98 9.44
CA PRO A 169 -13.46 -9.61 9.09
C PRO A 169 -12.80 -8.88 10.28
N TRP A 170 -11.78 -8.06 10.03
CA TRP A 170 -11.19 -7.22 11.10
C TRP A 170 -12.06 -6.03 11.48
N ARG A 171 -13.16 -5.81 10.74
CA ARG A 171 -14.20 -4.84 11.09
C ARG A 171 -15.56 -5.34 10.63
N ASN A 172 -16.48 -5.43 11.57
CA ASN A 172 -17.87 -5.80 11.27
C ASN A 172 -18.62 -4.58 10.72
N ILE A 173 -18.98 -4.63 9.44
CA ILE A 173 -19.91 -3.67 8.83
C ILE A 173 -21.11 -4.45 8.32
N ASN A 174 -22.30 -4.01 8.73
CA ASN A 174 -23.53 -4.51 8.12
C ASN A 174 -23.68 -3.89 6.73
N TRP A 175 -23.47 -4.71 5.70
CA TRP A 175 -23.64 -4.33 4.30
C TRP A 175 -25.08 -4.45 3.79
N GLU A 176 -26.05 -4.79 4.65
CA GLU A 176 -27.48 -4.87 4.33
C GLU A 176 -28.03 -3.48 3.94
N GLY A 177 -27.84 -3.13 2.65
CA GLY A 177 -28.69 -2.23 1.88
C GLY A 177 -28.88 -0.78 2.36
N PHE A 178 -29.85 -0.13 1.70
CA PHE A 178 -30.22 1.29 1.81
C PHE A 178 -30.42 1.78 3.27
N SER A 179 -30.86 0.90 4.17
CA SER A 179 -31.11 1.21 5.58
C SER A 179 -29.83 1.59 6.34
N THR A 180 -28.72 0.87 6.16
CA THR A 180 -27.45 1.22 6.83
C THR A 180 -26.90 2.55 6.33
N LYS A 181 -26.96 2.79 5.01
CA LYS A 181 -26.55 4.06 4.41
C LYS A 181 -27.36 5.22 4.98
N GLN A 182 -28.70 5.12 4.98
CA GLN A 182 -29.57 6.15 5.53
C GLN A 182 -29.28 6.40 7.00
N ARG A 183 -29.18 5.35 7.82
CA ARG A 183 -28.87 5.47 9.24
C ARG A 183 -27.55 6.21 9.49
N LEU A 184 -26.50 5.91 8.73
CA LEU A 184 -25.21 6.60 8.84
C LEU A 184 -25.30 8.06 8.37
N MET A 185 -26.02 8.33 7.28
CA MET A 185 -26.23 9.69 6.80
C MET A 185 -27.03 10.52 7.80
N ASP A 186 -28.10 9.96 8.38
CA ASP A 186 -28.92 10.61 9.39
C ASP A 186 -28.13 10.86 10.68
N TYR A 187 -27.29 9.90 11.10
CA TYR A 187 -26.38 10.09 12.23
C TYR A 187 -25.42 11.27 12.00
N ILE A 188 -24.82 11.37 10.82
CA ILE A 188 -23.90 12.47 10.49
C ILE A 188 -24.65 13.81 10.40
N GLN A 189 -25.85 13.84 9.82
CA GLN A 189 -26.67 15.06 9.71
C GLN A 189 -27.12 15.59 11.06
N ASN A 190 -27.43 14.69 12.00
CA ASN A 190 -27.95 15.05 13.32
C ASN A 190 -26.86 15.12 14.41
N TYR A 191 -25.60 14.87 14.06
CA TYR A 191 -24.48 15.00 14.98
C TYR A 191 -24.41 16.42 15.56
N LYS A 192 -24.24 16.52 16.88
CA LYS A 192 -24.06 17.80 17.57
C LYS A 192 -22.78 17.72 18.39
N PRO A 193 -21.80 18.62 18.15
CA PRO A 193 -20.64 18.72 19.02
C PRO A 193 -21.07 19.00 20.47
N GLU A 194 -20.38 18.39 21.43
CA GLU A 194 -20.66 18.59 22.87
C GLU A 194 -20.43 20.04 23.31
N VAL A 195 -19.52 20.74 22.63
CA VAL A 195 -19.18 22.13 22.92
C VAL A 195 -20.08 23.07 22.11
N ASN A 196 -21.02 23.72 22.79
CA ASN A 196 -22.01 24.62 22.18
C ASN A 196 -21.43 25.77 21.33
N SER A 197 -20.19 26.18 21.57
CA SER A 197 -19.51 27.23 20.77
C SER A 197 -19.01 26.72 19.41
N VAL A 198 -19.05 25.41 19.17
CA VAL A 198 -18.65 24.75 17.93
C VAL A 198 -19.90 24.12 17.30
N VAL A 199 -20.38 24.73 16.22
CA VAL A 199 -21.55 24.21 15.48
C VAL A 199 -21.14 23.18 14.43
N GLN A 200 -19.92 23.29 13.89
CA GLN A 200 -19.38 22.36 12.90
C GLN A 200 -17.96 21.97 13.25
N ALA A 201 -17.68 20.67 13.28
CA ALA A 201 -16.32 20.17 13.46
C ALA A 201 -15.51 20.34 12.15
N ARG A 202 -14.28 20.85 12.25
CA ARG A 202 -13.37 21.02 11.12
C ARG A 202 -12.38 19.86 11.04
N VAL A 203 -12.34 19.20 9.89
CA VAL A 203 -11.45 18.07 9.62
C VAL A 203 -10.43 18.45 8.56
N LEU A 204 -9.14 18.41 8.90
CA LEU A 204 -8.05 18.73 7.99
C LEU A 204 -7.58 17.50 7.23
N LEU A 205 -7.63 17.54 5.90
CA LEU A 205 -7.11 16.50 5.03
C LEU A 205 -5.66 16.81 4.68
N VAL A 206 -4.74 15.93 5.06
CA VAL A 206 -3.29 16.06 4.82
C VAL A 206 -2.78 14.80 4.13
N GLY A 207 -1.89 14.94 3.15
CA GLY A 207 -1.34 13.77 2.47
C GLY A 207 -0.63 14.11 1.17
N PRO A 208 0.04 13.14 0.53
CA PRO A 208 0.85 13.37 -0.66
C PRO A 208 0.04 13.89 -1.85
N VAL A 209 0.74 14.42 -2.85
CA VAL A 209 0.15 14.74 -4.15
C VAL A 209 -0.46 13.47 -4.76
N GLY A 210 -1.68 13.60 -5.30
CA GLY A 210 -2.39 12.48 -5.93
C GLY A 210 -3.03 11.47 -4.98
N ALA A 211 -2.96 11.67 -3.64
CA ALA A 211 -3.56 10.75 -2.67
C ALA A 211 -5.09 10.78 -2.60
N GLY A 212 -5.75 11.73 -3.29
CA GLY A 212 -7.21 11.79 -3.38
C GLY A 212 -7.93 12.68 -2.37
N LYS A 213 -7.25 13.64 -1.72
CA LYS A 213 -7.85 14.60 -0.76
C LYS A 213 -9.07 15.34 -1.34
N SER A 214 -8.88 16.05 -2.45
CA SER A 214 -9.94 16.79 -3.14
C SER A 214 -11.05 15.87 -3.67
N SER A 215 -10.68 14.70 -4.19
CA SER A 215 -11.61 13.68 -4.70
C SER A 215 -12.49 13.10 -3.60
N PHE A 216 -11.94 12.89 -2.40
CA PHE A 216 -12.68 12.42 -1.23
C PHE A 216 -13.75 13.43 -0.81
N PHE A 217 -13.40 14.73 -0.75
CA PHE A 217 -14.39 15.76 -0.50
C PHE A 217 -15.49 15.80 -1.57
N ASN A 218 -15.14 15.77 -2.87
CA ASN A 218 -16.12 15.75 -3.95
C ASN A 218 -17.09 14.56 -3.82
N SER A 219 -16.58 13.40 -3.39
CA SER A 219 -17.37 12.19 -3.15
C SER A 219 -18.37 12.38 -2.01
N ILE A 220 -17.90 12.84 -0.84
CA ILE A 220 -18.77 13.13 0.30
C ILE A 220 -19.84 14.16 -0.07
N ASN A 221 -19.44 15.27 -0.69
CA ASN A 221 -20.36 16.34 -1.07
C ASN A 221 -21.45 15.85 -2.03
N SER A 222 -21.09 14.99 -2.99
CA SER A 222 -22.04 14.42 -3.94
C SER A 222 -23.04 13.48 -3.26
N VAL A 223 -22.57 12.65 -2.31
CA VAL A 223 -23.44 11.73 -1.53
C VAL A 223 -24.49 12.50 -0.75
N PHE A 224 -24.11 13.56 -0.03
CA PHE A 224 -25.05 14.34 0.78
C PHE A 224 -25.96 15.25 -0.05
N LYS A 225 -25.52 15.73 -1.21
CA LYS A 225 -26.37 16.50 -2.13
C LYS A 225 -27.35 15.64 -2.93
N GLY A 226 -27.06 14.34 -3.09
CA GLY A 226 -27.86 13.43 -3.92
C GLY A 226 -27.59 13.53 -5.42
N HIS A 227 -26.58 14.30 -5.85
CA HIS A 227 -26.14 14.38 -7.24
C HIS A 227 -24.63 14.65 -7.33
N VAL A 228 -24.00 14.26 -8.44
CA VAL A 228 -22.56 14.46 -8.65
C VAL A 228 -22.21 15.95 -8.66
N THR A 229 -21.17 16.33 -7.94
CA THR A 229 -20.60 17.69 -7.91
C THR A 229 -19.08 17.63 -7.80
N GLY A 230 -18.37 18.55 -8.45
CA GLY A 230 -16.91 18.66 -8.38
C GLY A 230 -16.41 20.06 -8.02
N PRO A 231 -16.77 20.64 -6.85
CA PRO A 231 -16.33 21.99 -6.49
C PRO A 231 -14.83 22.08 -6.12
N ALA A 232 -14.16 20.97 -5.82
CA ALA A 232 -12.72 20.94 -5.63
C ALA A 232 -12.00 20.47 -6.91
N ASN A 233 -10.92 21.16 -7.28
CA ASN A 233 -10.06 20.74 -8.38
C ASN A 233 -9.42 19.38 -8.04
N SER A 234 -9.71 18.38 -8.86
CA SER A 234 -9.21 17.01 -8.72
C SER A 234 -8.71 16.51 -10.07
N GLY A 235 -7.63 15.74 -10.08
CA GLY A 235 -6.98 15.23 -11.29
C GLY A 235 -5.65 14.55 -10.98
N SER A 236 -5.09 13.85 -11.97
CA SER A 236 -3.79 13.20 -11.88
C SER A 236 -2.73 14.09 -12.55
N ALA A 237 -1.85 14.69 -11.76
CA ALA A 237 -0.73 15.50 -12.23
C ALA A 237 0.52 15.19 -11.39
N GLY A 238 1.71 15.47 -11.95
CA GLY A 238 2.98 15.28 -11.24
C GLY A 238 3.21 16.24 -10.07
N THR A 239 2.46 17.35 -10.00
CA THR A 239 2.52 18.37 -8.95
C THR A 239 1.13 18.64 -8.37
N SER A 240 1.07 19.30 -7.19
CA SER A 240 -0.22 19.55 -6.53
C SER A 240 -1.15 20.46 -7.35
N LEU A 241 -2.34 19.95 -7.70
CA LEU A 241 -3.39 20.73 -8.36
C LEU A 241 -4.10 21.69 -7.39
N THR A 242 -4.29 21.26 -6.15
CA THR A 242 -4.75 22.14 -5.07
C THR A 242 -3.54 22.92 -4.58
N THR A 243 -3.53 24.23 -4.79
CA THR A 243 -2.46 25.12 -4.31
C THR A 243 -2.96 26.09 -3.22
N GLN A 244 -4.25 26.07 -2.94
CA GLN A 244 -4.91 26.90 -1.92
C GLN A 244 -5.41 26.05 -0.76
N PHE A 245 -5.42 26.63 0.44
CA PHE A 245 -6.22 26.14 1.56
C PHE A 245 -7.71 26.34 1.25
N ARG A 246 -8.50 25.28 1.32
CA ARG A 246 -9.93 25.33 0.99
C ARG A 246 -10.76 24.76 2.12
N THR A 247 -11.74 25.52 2.58
CA THR A 247 -12.68 25.11 3.62
C THR A 247 -14.04 24.84 2.98
N TYR A 248 -14.48 23.59 2.96
CA TYR A 248 -15.70 23.19 2.29
C TYR A 248 -16.81 22.84 3.28
N ASN A 249 -17.90 23.61 3.19
CA ASN A 249 -19.16 23.32 3.86
C ASN A 249 -19.98 22.34 3.03
N ILE A 250 -20.30 21.18 3.61
CA ILE A 250 -21.16 20.19 2.97
C ILE A 250 -22.62 20.52 3.30
N LYS A 251 -23.49 20.50 2.29
CA LYS A 251 -24.93 20.74 2.45
C LYS A 251 -25.69 19.48 2.07
N ALA A 252 -26.66 19.09 2.90
CA ALA A 252 -27.48 17.91 2.69
C ALA A 252 -28.90 18.28 2.22
N GLY A 253 -29.48 17.43 1.36
CA GLY A 253 -30.90 17.47 0.98
C GLY A 253 -31.36 18.69 0.16
N GLN A 254 -32.69 18.78 -0.04
CA GLN A 254 -33.35 19.88 -0.76
C GLN A 254 -33.35 21.19 0.05
N ASP A 255 -33.44 21.10 1.38
CA ASP A 255 -33.46 22.25 2.30
C ASP A 255 -32.08 22.89 2.49
N ARG A 256 -31.02 22.29 1.93
CA ARG A 256 -29.63 22.77 1.94
C ARG A 256 -29.07 23.02 3.35
N SER A 257 -29.53 22.28 4.35
CA SER A 257 -29.00 22.35 5.71
C SER A 257 -27.52 21.97 5.70
N ALA A 258 -26.69 22.78 6.36
CA ALA A 258 -25.27 22.52 6.46
C ALA A 258 -25.03 21.34 7.41
N LEU A 259 -24.16 20.41 7.01
CA LEU A 259 -23.72 19.36 7.92
C LEU A 259 -22.94 19.97 9.10
N PRO A 260 -22.97 19.33 10.28
CA PRO A 260 -22.13 19.69 11.43
C PRO A 260 -20.64 19.34 11.22
N LEU A 261 -20.19 19.31 9.96
CA LEU A 261 -18.85 18.91 9.53
C LEU A 261 -18.36 19.80 8.40
N VAL A 262 -17.10 20.21 8.48
CA VAL A 262 -16.39 20.99 7.48
C VAL A 262 -15.11 20.25 7.11
N LEU A 263 -14.89 20.06 5.81
CA LEU A 263 -13.65 19.46 5.31
C LEU A 263 -12.70 20.55 4.84
N CYS A 264 -11.50 20.56 5.40
CA CYS A 264 -10.42 21.48 5.06
C CYS A 264 -9.42 20.75 4.17
N ASP A 265 -9.39 21.11 2.88
CA ASP A 265 -8.48 20.55 1.89
C ASP A 265 -7.20 21.39 1.80
N THR A 266 -6.08 20.70 1.56
CA THR A 266 -4.74 21.30 1.56
C THR A 266 -3.96 20.94 0.30
N MET A 267 -2.91 21.73 0.05
CA MET A 267 -1.92 21.36 -0.95
C MET A 267 -1.23 20.05 -0.57
N GLY A 268 -0.85 19.26 -1.58
CA GLY A 268 -0.16 17.99 -1.37
C GLY A 268 1.17 18.16 -0.64
N LEU A 269 1.52 17.16 0.16
CA LEU A 269 2.86 17.01 0.67
C LEU A 269 3.78 16.53 -0.47
N GLU A 270 4.97 17.11 -0.53
CA GLU A 270 6.02 16.75 -1.49
C GLU A 270 7.34 16.55 -0.73
N GLU A 271 8.32 15.85 -1.33
CA GLU A 271 9.59 15.53 -0.64
C GLU A 271 10.63 16.66 -0.71
N GLY A 272 10.54 17.51 -1.75
CA GLY A 272 11.50 18.58 -1.98
C GLY A 272 11.56 19.58 -0.81
N LEU A 273 12.76 20.08 -0.52
CA LEU A 273 12.93 21.25 0.34
C LEU A 273 12.31 22.47 -0.36
N GLY A 274 11.42 23.18 0.30
CA GLY A 274 10.66 24.28 -0.31
C GLY A 274 9.66 23.84 -1.37
N ALA A 275 9.19 22.58 -1.32
CA ALA A 275 8.14 22.05 -2.18
C ALA A 275 7.00 21.44 -1.35
N GLY A 276 5.76 21.59 -1.83
CA GLY A 276 4.57 21.14 -1.13
C GLY A 276 4.26 21.97 0.13
N LEU A 277 3.37 21.43 0.97
CA LEU A 277 2.86 22.12 2.16
C LEU A 277 3.93 22.16 3.27
N ASP A 278 4.17 23.36 3.81
CA ASP A 278 5.10 23.59 4.91
C ASP A 278 4.50 23.21 6.28
N ILE A 279 5.36 22.77 7.21
CA ILE A 279 4.96 22.29 8.53
C ILE A 279 4.47 23.45 9.44
N ASP A 280 5.04 24.65 9.30
CA ASP A 280 4.60 25.83 10.07
C ASP A 280 3.23 26.32 9.60
N ASP A 281 2.95 26.20 8.30
CA ASP A 281 1.62 26.44 7.76
C ASP A 281 0.61 25.44 8.34
N ILE A 282 0.95 24.15 8.46
CA ILE A 282 0.07 23.17 9.12
C ILE A 282 -0.21 23.60 10.57
N THR A 283 0.81 24.02 11.32
CA THR A 283 0.63 24.54 12.69
C THR A 283 -0.35 25.72 12.73
N SER A 284 -0.24 26.63 11.76
CA SER A 284 -1.12 27.79 11.63
C SER A 284 -2.55 27.39 11.24
N VAL A 285 -2.72 26.42 10.34
CA VAL A 285 -4.04 25.84 10.01
C VAL A 285 -4.68 25.21 11.24
N LEU A 286 -3.95 24.37 11.99
CA LEU A 286 -4.46 23.67 13.18
C LEU A 286 -5.04 24.64 14.22
N LYS A 287 -4.35 25.77 14.43
CA LYS A 287 -4.75 26.82 15.36
C LYS A 287 -5.87 27.72 14.84
N GLY A 288 -6.29 27.59 13.58
CA GLY A 288 -7.33 28.41 12.96
C GLY A 288 -6.84 29.78 12.46
N HIS A 289 -5.53 29.96 12.31
CA HIS A 289 -4.96 31.23 11.87
C HIS A 289 -5.06 31.45 10.35
N ILE A 290 -5.33 30.41 9.55
CA ILE A 290 -5.40 30.53 8.08
C ILE A 290 -6.85 30.57 7.61
N GLN A 291 -7.19 31.60 6.83
CA GLN A 291 -8.52 31.77 6.23
C GLN A 291 -8.68 31.00 4.90
N ASP A 292 -9.95 30.73 4.53
CA ASP A 292 -10.28 30.09 3.24
C ASP A 292 -9.66 30.83 2.06
N ARG A 293 -9.22 30.06 1.06
CA ARG A 293 -8.57 30.53 -0.19
C ARG A 293 -7.17 31.09 -0.02
N TYR A 294 -6.54 30.94 1.15
CA TYR A 294 -5.12 31.26 1.30
C TYR A 294 -4.29 30.44 0.30
N GLN A 295 -3.43 31.12 -0.46
CA GLN A 295 -2.52 30.49 -1.41
C GLN A 295 -1.24 30.09 -0.66
N PHE A 296 -0.94 28.80 -0.61
CA PHE A 296 0.28 28.34 0.04
C PHE A 296 1.51 28.77 -0.75
N ASN A 297 2.54 29.20 -0.02
CA ASN A 297 3.86 29.49 -0.58
C ASN A 297 4.85 28.45 -0.07
N PRO A 298 5.34 27.53 -0.93
CA PRO A 298 6.30 26.50 -0.52
C PRO A 298 7.59 27.03 0.10
N SER A 299 7.95 28.30 -0.19
CA SER A 299 9.20 28.91 0.28
C SER A 299 9.07 29.60 1.65
N THR A 300 7.87 30.04 2.04
CA THR A 300 7.66 30.79 3.29
C THR A 300 6.26 30.59 3.83
N SER A 301 6.16 30.30 5.13
CA SER A 301 4.88 30.21 5.84
C SER A 301 4.14 31.55 5.94
N ILE A 302 2.84 31.49 6.23
CA ILE A 302 2.01 32.67 6.39
C ILE A 302 2.54 33.59 7.50
N GLN A 303 2.62 34.89 7.20
CA GLN A 303 3.04 35.92 8.15
C GLN A 303 1.83 36.57 8.83
N SER A 304 2.03 37.11 10.04
CA SER A 304 0.95 37.65 10.89
C SER A 304 0.32 38.95 10.38
N ASP A 305 0.97 39.61 9.42
CA ASP A 305 0.52 40.80 8.71
C ASP A 305 -0.28 40.48 7.44
N SER A 306 -0.31 39.20 7.02
CA SER A 306 -1.12 38.74 5.89
C SER A 306 -2.61 39.01 6.12
N SER A 307 -3.31 39.47 5.08
CA SER A 307 -4.77 39.66 5.10
C SER A 307 -5.55 38.36 5.33
N PHE A 308 -4.93 37.20 5.04
CA PHE A 308 -5.50 35.88 5.27
C PHE A 308 -5.15 35.30 6.65
N PHE A 309 -4.43 36.04 7.49
CA PHE A 309 -4.07 35.62 8.85
C PHE A 309 -5.11 36.08 9.88
N CYS A 310 -5.76 35.12 10.55
CA CYS A 310 -6.65 35.39 11.66
C CYS A 310 -5.85 35.59 12.95
N LYS A 311 -5.77 36.82 13.46
CA LYS A 311 -4.98 37.16 14.66
C LYS A 311 -5.48 36.52 15.95
N SER A 312 -6.78 36.28 16.06
CA SER A 312 -7.40 35.75 17.29
C SER A 312 -8.48 34.73 16.94
N PRO A 313 -8.08 33.49 16.58
CA PRO A 313 -9.02 32.45 16.22
C PRO A 313 -9.81 31.97 17.43
N SER A 314 -11.09 31.72 17.22
CA SER A 314 -11.98 31.12 18.21
C SER A 314 -12.01 29.59 18.06
N LEU A 315 -12.67 28.89 18.98
CA LEU A 315 -12.73 27.41 18.94
C LEU A 315 -13.30 26.88 17.62
N LYS A 316 -14.34 27.52 17.06
CA LYS A 316 -14.93 27.15 15.76
C LYS A 316 -13.96 27.26 14.57
N ASP A 317 -12.87 28.02 14.71
CA ASP A 317 -11.91 28.26 13.64
C ASP A 317 -10.79 27.20 13.62
N ARG A 318 -10.57 26.51 14.76
CA ARG A 318 -9.53 25.49 14.93
C ARG A 318 -9.88 24.19 14.20
N ILE A 319 -8.85 23.40 13.92
CA ILE A 319 -9.02 22.03 13.44
C ILE A 319 -9.34 21.10 14.61
N HIS A 320 -10.36 20.27 14.43
CA HIS A 320 -10.87 19.35 15.45
C HIS A 320 -10.46 17.90 15.18
N CYS A 321 -10.03 17.58 13.96
CA CYS A 321 -9.50 16.27 13.58
C CYS A 321 -8.56 16.44 12.38
N VAL A 322 -7.46 15.70 12.36
CA VAL A 322 -6.60 15.58 11.16
C VAL A 322 -6.79 14.20 10.57
N VAL A 323 -6.82 14.11 9.24
CA VAL A 323 -6.91 12.86 8.51
C VAL A 323 -5.75 12.78 7.53
N TYR A 324 -4.90 11.78 7.70
CA TYR A 324 -3.94 11.39 6.67
C TYR A 324 -4.62 10.65 5.54
N VAL A 325 -4.61 11.26 4.36
CA VAL A 325 -5.19 10.70 3.14
C VAL A 325 -4.06 10.11 2.31
N LEU A 326 -4.13 8.80 2.06
CA LEU A 326 -3.04 8.02 1.52
C LEU A 326 -3.54 7.10 0.40
N ASP A 327 -2.77 7.03 -0.69
CA ASP A 327 -3.03 6.17 -1.84
C ASP A 327 -2.61 4.73 -1.49
N ALA A 328 -3.57 3.81 -1.50
CA ALA A 328 -3.34 2.40 -1.22
C ALA A 328 -2.27 1.79 -2.15
N CYS A 329 -2.23 2.17 -3.43
CA CYS A 329 -1.25 1.62 -4.38
C CYS A 329 0.19 2.08 -4.11
N LYS A 330 0.40 3.07 -3.22
CA LYS A 330 1.70 3.73 -3.02
C LYS A 330 2.26 3.59 -1.61
N ILE A 331 1.60 2.85 -0.72
CA ILE A 331 2.02 2.72 0.68
C ILE A 331 3.43 2.16 0.81
N SER A 332 3.75 1.10 0.06
CA SER A 332 5.08 0.48 0.05
C SER A 332 6.16 1.36 -0.60
N LEU A 333 5.76 2.45 -1.28
CA LEU A 333 6.64 3.37 -1.99
C LEU A 333 6.86 4.69 -1.22
N ILE A 334 6.35 4.80 0.01
CA ILE A 334 6.56 6.00 0.84
C ILE A 334 8.04 6.07 1.25
N SER A 335 8.73 7.12 0.82
CA SER A 335 10.14 7.32 1.15
C SER A 335 10.36 7.67 2.62
N ALA A 336 11.58 7.44 3.13
CA ALA A 336 11.97 7.82 4.49
C ALA A 336 11.75 9.33 4.77
N LYS A 337 12.02 10.20 3.79
CA LYS A 337 11.78 11.65 3.93
C LYS A 337 10.30 11.97 4.12
N MET A 338 9.43 11.24 3.43
CA MET A 338 7.99 11.43 3.58
C MET A 338 7.50 10.91 4.93
N VAL A 339 8.06 9.80 5.42
CA VAL A 339 7.83 9.30 6.79
C VAL A 339 8.26 10.33 7.85
N ASP A 340 9.40 11.00 7.67
CA ASP A 340 9.86 12.05 8.59
C ASP A 340 8.89 13.23 8.65
N LYS A 341 8.36 13.66 7.49
CA LYS A 341 7.33 14.72 7.42
C LYS A 341 6.03 14.29 8.12
N PHE A 342 5.52 13.07 7.90
CA PHE A 342 4.36 12.57 8.65
C PHE A 342 4.62 12.51 10.15
N THR A 343 5.83 12.14 10.56
CA THR A 343 6.23 12.10 11.96
C THR A 343 6.27 13.49 12.58
N ALA A 344 6.80 14.49 11.85
CA ALA A 344 6.82 15.88 12.30
C ALA A 344 5.41 16.47 12.45
N ILE A 345 4.53 16.22 11.48
CA ILE A 345 3.12 16.65 11.53
C ILE A 345 2.41 15.98 12.70
N ARG A 346 2.58 14.66 12.89
CA ARG A 346 2.00 13.91 14.01
C ARG A 346 2.40 14.51 15.36
N LYS A 347 3.69 14.84 15.54
CA LYS A 347 4.19 15.46 16.78
C LYS A 347 3.48 16.79 17.10
N ILE A 348 3.23 17.60 16.07
CA ILE A 348 2.52 18.88 16.22
C ILE A 348 1.05 18.65 16.55
N VAL A 349 0.40 17.75 15.82
CA VAL A 349 -1.03 17.40 16.01
C VAL A 349 -1.27 16.86 17.42
N ASN A 350 -0.43 15.93 17.89
CA ASN A 350 -0.50 15.38 19.24
C ASN A 350 -0.28 16.46 20.31
N LYS A 351 0.67 17.37 20.10
CA LYS A 351 0.91 18.50 21.02
C LYS A 351 -0.28 19.45 21.12
N GLN A 352 -1.11 19.53 20.08
CA GLN A 352 -2.35 20.31 20.10
C GLN A 352 -3.55 19.53 20.66
N GLY A 353 -3.38 18.24 21.03
CA GLY A 353 -4.46 17.40 21.51
C GLY A 353 -5.53 17.11 20.45
N VAL A 354 -5.18 17.19 19.17
CA VAL A 354 -6.12 16.96 18.05
C VAL A 354 -6.02 15.49 17.62
N PRO A 355 -7.14 14.77 17.48
CA PRO A 355 -7.12 13.38 17.01
C PRO A 355 -6.63 13.29 15.55
N LEU A 356 -5.86 12.24 15.27
CA LEU A 356 -5.29 11.94 13.95
C LEU A 356 -5.84 10.59 13.46
N LEU A 357 -6.45 10.59 12.28
CA LEU A 357 -7.01 9.40 11.63
C LEU A 357 -6.27 9.10 10.32
N VAL A 358 -6.38 7.86 9.83
CA VAL A 358 -5.91 7.46 8.51
C VAL A 358 -7.11 7.16 7.60
N LEU A 359 -7.04 7.65 6.37
CA LEU A 359 -7.96 7.35 5.28
C LEU A 359 -7.16 6.80 4.10
N LEU A 360 -7.42 5.54 3.77
CA LEU A 360 -6.90 4.90 2.56
C LEU A 360 -7.85 5.13 1.38
N THR A 361 -7.31 5.61 0.27
CA THR A 361 -8.00 5.78 -1.00
C THR A 361 -7.52 4.73 -2.00
N LYS A 362 -8.30 4.50 -3.07
CA LYS A 362 -7.97 3.56 -4.16
C LYS A 362 -7.74 2.12 -3.70
N VAL A 363 -8.46 1.70 -2.66
CA VAL A 363 -8.40 0.33 -2.12
C VAL A 363 -8.84 -0.72 -3.14
N ASP A 364 -9.73 -0.34 -4.06
CA ASP A 364 -10.21 -1.10 -5.21
C ASP A 364 -9.16 -1.18 -6.33
N GLU A 365 -8.33 -0.17 -6.53
CA GLU A 365 -7.20 -0.27 -7.46
C GLU A 365 -6.06 -1.12 -6.89
N ALA A 366 -5.85 -1.05 -5.58
CA ALA A 366 -4.76 -1.74 -4.90
C ALA A 366 -5.03 -3.24 -4.67
N CYS A 367 -6.29 -3.64 -4.54
CA CYS A 367 -6.68 -5.02 -4.21
C CYS A 367 -7.73 -5.56 -5.20
N PRO A 368 -7.38 -6.54 -6.05
CA PRO A 368 -8.33 -7.15 -7.00
C PRO A 368 -9.59 -7.71 -6.32
N LEU A 369 -9.45 -8.35 -5.15
CA LEU A 369 -10.58 -8.85 -4.36
C LEU A 369 -11.60 -7.74 -4.03
N VAL A 370 -11.11 -6.55 -3.66
CA VAL A 370 -11.94 -5.39 -3.31
C VAL A 370 -12.50 -4.73 -4.57
N LYS A 371 -11.74 -4.76 -5.67
CA LYS A 371 -12.19 -4.30 -6.98
C LYS A 371 -13.41 -5.07 -7.48
N GLU A 372 -13.38 -6.40 -7.31
CA GLU A 372 -14.47 -7.29 -7.69
C GLU A 372 -15.69 -7.10 -6.81
N ASP A 373 -15.49 -7.01 -5.49
CA ASP A 373 -16.55 -6.74 -4.53
C ASP A 373 -16.03 -5.91 -3.34
N LEU A 374 -16.53 -4.67 -3.23
CA LEU A 374 -16.15 -3.73 -2.16
C LEU A 374 -16.48 -4.25 -0.75
N THR A 375 -17.43 -5.19 -0.61
CA THR A 375 -17.76 -5.78 0.69
C THR A 375 -16.61 -6.61 1.26
N ASN A 376 -15.69 -7.07 0.39
CA ASN A 376 -14.51 -7.82 0.79
C ASN A 376 -13.42 -6.95 1.43
N ILE A 377 -13.60 -5.63 1.50
CA ILE A 377 -12.59 -4.72 2.05
C ILE A 377 -12.13 -5.11 3.45
N TYR A 378 -13.00 -5.62 4.32
CA TYR A 378 -12.68 -5.95 5.72
C TYR A 378 -12.30 -7.42 5.96
N ILE A 379 -12.33 -8.23 4.91
CA ILE A 379 -11.77 -9.58 4.92
C ILE A 379 -10.47 -9.65 4.11
N SER A 380 -10.12 -8.59 3.38
CA SER A 380 -8.90 -8.53 2.57
C SER A 380 -7.60 -8.51 3.37
N HIS A 381 -6.90 -9.64 3.54
CA HIS A 381 -5.63 -9.65 4.29
C HIS A 381 -4.65 -8.54 3.80
N TYR A 382 -4.63 -8.25 2.50
CA TYR A 382 -3.82 -7.18 1.93
C TYR A 382 -4.19 -5.79 2.50
N ILE A 383 -5.48 -5.42 2.49
CA ILE A 383 -5.94 -4.13 3.06
C ILE A 383 -5.69 -4.08 4.57
N GLU A 384 -5.86 -5.20 5.31
CA GLU A 384 -5.53 -5.25 6.73
C GLU A 384 -4.08 -4.88 6.99
N LYS A 385 -3.17 -5.52 6.25
CA LYS A 385 -1.72 -5.34 6.39
C LYS A 385 -1.34 -3.90 6.11
N MET A 386 -1.92 -3.31 5.07
CA MET A 386 -1.71 -1.90 4.72
C MET A 386 -2.17 -0.96 5.82
N ILE A 387 -3.36 -1.19 6.39
CA ILE A 387 -3.83 -0.41 7.54
C ILE A 387 -2.86 -0.59 8.71
N ARG A 388 -2.43 -1.81 9.03
CA ARG A 388 -1.47 -2.07 10.12
C ARG A 388 -0.12 -1.40 9.90
N GLU A 389 0.39 -1.39 8.68
CA GLU A 389 1.61 -0.69 8.32
C GLU A 389 1.45 0.83 8.49
N MET A 390 0.29 1.35 8.10
CA MET A 390 -0.05 2.75 8.23
C MET A 390 -0.28 3.21 9.67
N LEU A 391 -0.80 2.34 10.53
CA LEU A 391 -0.97 2.63 11.95
C LEU A 391 0.36 2.95 12.63
N ARG A 392 1.49 2.48 12.11
CA ARG A 392 2.83 2.93 12.57
C ARG A 392 3.05 4.43 12.42
N TYR A 393 2.36 5.08 11.48
CA TYR A 393 2.40 6.54 11.30
C TYR A 393 1.43 7.28 12.21
N THR A 394 0.55 6.60 12.95
CA THR A 394 -0.42 7.21 13.87
C THR A 394 -0.24 6.80 15.33
N ASP A 395 0.40 5.67 15.63
CA ASP A 395 0.26 5.05 16.95
C ASP A 395 1.35 5.21 18.01
N ASP A 396 0.82 5.54 19.20
CA ASP A 396 0.98 4.82 20.47
C ASP A 396 -0.42 4.63 21.14
N TYR A 397 -1.57 4.80 20.44
CA TYR A 397 -2.89 5.06 21.08
C TYR A 397 -4.10 4.26 20.53
N PHE A 398 -3.99 3.49 19.46
CA PHE A 398 -5.12 2.77 18.82
C PHE A 398 -5.25 1.30 19.21
N ASP A 399 -4.36 0.75 20.05
CA ASP A 399 -4.60 -0.58 20.62
C ASP A 399 -5.95 -0.63 21.36
N ASP A 400 -6.40 0.49 21.95
CA ASP A 400 -7.68 0.58 22.66
C ASP A 400 -8.90 0.72 21.74
N LEU A 401 -8.78 1.31 20.55
CA LEU A 401 -9.91 1.47 19.61
C LEU A 401 -10.20 0.20 18.82
N TYR A 402 -9.20 -0.66 18.60
CA TYR A 402 -9.42 -2.02 18.08
C TYR A 402 -10.11 -2.92 19.11
N GLN A 403 -9.89 -2.70 20.41
CA GLN A 403 -10.60 -3.42 21.48
C GLN A 403 -11.99 -2.85 21.78
N ALA A 404 -12.21 -1.54 21.60
CA ALA A 404 -13.50 -0.89 21.85
C ALA A 404 -14.62 -1.28 20.87
N GLY A 405 -14.31 -2.02 19.80
CA GLY A 405 -15.31 -2.66 18.95
C GLY A 405 -16.05 -3.82 19.62
N ASP A 406 -15.58 -4.29 20.79
CA ASP A 406 -16.08 -5.51 21.43
C ASP A 406 -16.78 -5.29 22.78
N GLN A 407 -16.82 -4.06 23.33
CA GLN A 407 -17.60 -3.77 24.55
C GLN A 407 -18.17 -2.36 24.56
N ARG A 408 -19.45 -2.21 24.20
CA ARG A 408 -20.32 -1.24 24.88
C ARG A 408 -21.26 -2.04 25.78
N PRO A 409 -21.43 -1.67 27.05
CA PRO A 409 -22.41 -2.31 27.90
C PRO A 409 -23.80 -2.04 27.32
N GLU A 410 -24.59 -3.11 27.18
CA GLU A 410 -26.03 -3.02 27.05
C GLU A 410 -26.54 -2.10 28.16
N THR A 411 -27.36 -1.13 27.78
CA THR A 411 -28.12 -0.36 28.77
C THR A 411 -29.04 -1.36 29.49
N PRO A 412 -29.04 -1.43 30.83
CA PRO A 412 -30.03 -2.24 31.51
C PRO A 412 -31.39 -1.59 31.31
N ASP A 413 -32.33 -2.37 30.78
CA ASP A 413 -33.76 -2.06 30.86
C ASP A 413 -34.14 -1.78 32.33
N SER A 414 -34.52 -0.53 32.62
CA SER A 414 -35.49 -0.17 33.66
C SER A 414 -36.00 1.25 33.45
#